data_AF-A0A0A5I7R9-F1
#
_entry.id   AF-A0A0A5I7R9-F1
#
_cell.length_a   1.000
_cell.length_b   1.000
_cell.length_c   1.000
_cell.angle_alpha   90.00
_cell.angle_beta   90.00
_cell.angle_gamma   90.00
#
_symmetry.space_group_name_H-M   'P 1'
#
loop_
_entity.id
_entity.type
_entity.pdbx_description
1 polymer ?
#
loop_
_entity_poly.entity_id
_entity_poly.type
_entity_poly.pdbx_seq_one_letter_code
_entity_poly.pdbx_strand_id
1 'polypeptide(L)'
;MLKPKTLRQSFLTKMLSILLIITLLSGVLQLYYINVYAKKEIKNQALMIAENIDKNIEQTKISADAIEHQIDLKLISMSKNITDKLKGKTIDEIYNEDLGKLKDEFNLAGITLFNKTKDDIVGVKSTNPNEIGFSIKKYGYYEAGKKIFNGVKPDIEGATYLSKNAIVLPIAPSGSQNEVPTFFKYAYYHAPGTSYVINIYIEANEVYQYTKETGTEKRIDDIKDNTPNIKEIAVLNPKVFKDPSLEKQLYPPLKKVEYGEFNYKTDDDIEFLKKTAGNLQRKMITQSINNEKVFKVFLPINEDYVVYTSFDYQKLSAPLYRHSYILIATGIISLFVLFLVTARFFNRIYENIQRIKSQIRLLESGNLTAESKVTDNSELQKLSESANRMANTLGAVLKETREQAQKVQQMSIMLEAEASKSVEKMFKMSTKETARSREQLNDTLDFLDKLKDYLNTLPEEEKNEEILEDIENIKQVAKGQTASSTDFTLTLADLLKSLHYESSELSDISNLVLQHMANFKLEQK
;
A
#
# COMPACT_ATOMS: atom_id res chain seq x y z
N MET A 1 -2.79 -26.98 -34.08
CA MET A 1 -2.03 -25.74 -34.38
C MET A 1 -2.65 -24.58 -33.61
N LEU A 2 -1.93 -23.98 -32.67
CA LEU A 2 -2.41 -22.82 -31.90
C LEU A 2 -2.43 -21.57 -32.80
N LYS A 3 -3.57 -20.87 -32.89
CA LYS A 3 -3.67 -19.58 -33.60
C LYS A 3 -2.59 -18.61 -33.09
N PRO A 4 -1.88 -17.88 -33.97
CA PRO A 4 -0.87 -16.93 -33.53
C PRO A 4 -1.52 -15.85 -32.65
N LYS A 5 -1.09 -15.77 -31.38
CA LYS A 5 -1.55 -14.74 -30.45
C LYS A 5 -1.14 -13.38 -30.97
N THR A 6 -2.08 -12.43 -31.00
CA THR A 6 -1.76 -11.04 -31.36
C THR A 6 -0.80 -10.43 -30.33
N LEU A 7 0.04 -9.49 -30.75
CA LEU A 7 0.93 -8.74 -29.85
C LEU A 7 0.14 -8.16 -28.65
N ARG A 8 -1.07 -7.65 -28.92
CA ARG A 8 -2.03 -7.17 -27.92
C ARG A 8 -2.36 -8.21 -26.86
N GLN A 9 -2.80 -9.40 -27.27
CA GLN A 9 -3.14 -10.47 -26.34
C GLN A 9 -1.92 -10.95 -25.54
N SER A 10 -0.76 -11.07 -26.20
CA SER A 10 0.48 -11.47 -25.53
C SER A 10 0.90 -10.45 -24.47
N PHE A 11 0.85 -9.15 -24.78
CA PHE A 11 1.16 -8.09 -23.83
C PHE A 11 0.18 -8.06 -22.64
N LEU A 12 -1.13 -8.03 -22.90
CA LEU A 12 -2.15 -7.97 -21.86
C LEU A 12 -2.11 -9.18 -20.92
N THR A 13 -1.90 -10.39 -21.47
CA THR A 13 -1.78 -11.61 -20.65
C THR A 13 -0.52 -11.60 -19.79
N LYS A 14 0.65 -11.23 -20.34
CA LYS A 14 1.88 -11.10 -19.54
C LYS A 14 1.75 -10.07 -18.43
N MET A 15 1.17 -8.91 -18.74
CA MET A 15 0.99 -7.83 -17.78
C MET A 15 0.02 -8.24 -16.66
N LEU A 16 -1.11 -8.88 -17.01
CA LEU A 16 -2.04 -9.44 -16.02
C LEU A 16 -1.36 -10.50 -15.15
N SER A 17 -0.60 -11.42 -15.73
CA SER A 17 0.14 -12.44 -14.97
C SER A 17 1.13 -11.82 -13.99
N ILE A 18 1.88 -10.81 -14.42
CA ILE A 18 2.81 -10.09 -13.53
C ILE A 18 2.06 -9.39 -12.40
N LEU A 19 0.97 -8.69 -12.68
CA LEU A 19 0.16 -8.02 -11.65
C LEU A 19 -0.45 -9.02 -10.66
N LEU A 20 -0.92 -10.18 -11.12
CA LEU A 20 -1.43 -11.24 -10.26
C LEU A 20 -0.33 -11.79 -9.33
N ILE A 21 0.86 -12.01 -9.86
CA ILE A 21 2.01 -12.46 -9.06
C ILE A 21 2.36 -11.40 -8.00
N ILE A 22 2.43 -10.12 -8.39
CA ILE A 22 2.68 -9.02 -7.46
C ILE A 22 1.60 -8.95 -6.39
N THR A 23 0.33 -9.08 -6.78
CA THR A 23 -0.81 -9.06 -5.84
C THR A 23 -0.74 -10.21 -4.85
N LEU A 24 -0.44 -11.42 -5.31
CA LEU A 24 -0.31 -12.59 -4.45
C LEU A 24 0.87 -12.45 -3.49
N LEU A 25 2.05 -12.07 -3.99
CA LEU A 25 3.24 -11.87 -3.16
C LEU A 25 3.02 -10.75 -2.13
N SER A 26 2.49 -9.61 -2.56
CA SER A 26 2.18 -8.48 -1.69
C SER A 26 1.13 -8.85 -0.65
N GLY A 27 0.06 -9.56 -1.04
CA GLY A 27 -0.99 -10.02 -0.13
C GLY A 27 -0.47 -10.99 0.93
N VAL A 28 0.36 -11.96 0.54
CA VAL A 28 0.99 -12.91 1.48
C VAL A 28 1.91 -12.19 2.45
N LEU A 29 2.79 -11.31 1.95
CA LEU A 29 3.68 -10.51 2.78
C LEU A 29 2.89 -9.64 3.76
N GLN A 30 1.87 -8.94 3.26
CA GLN A 30 1.05 -8.06 4.09
C GLN A 30 0.33 -8.87 5.19
N LEU A 31 -0.30 -10.01 4.88
CA LEU A 31 -0.92 -10.88 5.87
C LEU A 31 0.08 -11.38 6.93
N TYR A 32 1.31 -11.70 6.53
CA TYR A 32 2.37 -12.07 7.46
C TYR A 32 2.73 -10.89 8.39
N TYR A 33 3.01 -9.72 7.82
CA TYR A 33 3.33 -8.51 8.59
C TYR A 33 2.22 -8.12 9.55
N ILE A 34 0.95 -8.22 9.14
CA ILE A 34 -0.21 -7.92 9.98
C ILE A 34 -0.21 -8.84 11.21
N ASN A 35 -0.02 -10.14 11.03
CA ASN A 35 -0.03 -11.07 12.17
C ASN A 35 1.12 -10.85 13.14
N VAL A 36 2.31 -10.50 12.64
CA VAL A 36 3.48 -10.22 13.48
C VAL A 36 3.34 -8.87 14.18
N TYR A 37 3.02 -7.82 13.42
CA TYR A 37 2.89 -6.47 13.93
C TYR A 37 1.71 -6.35 14.89
N ALA A 38 0.56 -6.94 14.57
CA ALA A 38 -0.60 -6.90 15.45
C ALA A 38 -0.28 -7.56 16.80
N LYS A 39 0.38 -8.72 16.83
CA LYS A 39 0.80 -9.35 18.09
C LYS A 39 1.71 -8.44 18.93
N LYS A 40 2.66 -7.76 18.29
CA LYS A 40 3.58 -6.84 18.97
C LYS A 40 2.84 -5.60 19.50
N GLU A 41 1.99 -5.01 18.68
CA GLU A 41 1.24 -3.80 19.03
C GLU A 41 0.22 -4.07 20.14
N ILE A 42 -0.51 -5.19 20.06
CA ILE A 42 -1.39 -5.68 21.11
C ILE A 42 -0.63 -5.81 22.43
N LYS A 43 0.56 -6.42 22.41
CA LYS A 43 1.41 -6.59 23.60
C LYS A 43 1.80 -5.23 24.19
N ASN A 44 2.24 -4.29 23.36
CA ASN A 44 2.65 -2.96 23.80
C ASN A 44 1.47 -2.16 24.36
N GLN A 45 0.32 -2.19 23.67
CA GLN A 45 -0.88 -1.48 24.09
C GLN A 45 -1.45 -2.05 25.39
N ALA A 46 -1.56 -3.38 25.51
CA ALA A 46 -1.99 -4.03 26.74
C ALA A 46 -1.03 -3.75 27.89
N LEU A 47 0.29 -3.76 27.62
CA LEU A 47 1.27 -3.43 28.63
C LEU A 47 1.14 -1.98 29.10
N MET A 48 1.03 -1.02 28.19
CA MET A 48 0.85 0.39 28.54
C MET A 48 -0.43 0.61 29.36
N ILE A 49 -1.53 -0.06 29.00
CA ILE A 49 -2.77 -0.01 29.78
C ILE A 49 -2.54 -0.61 31.17
N ALA A 50 -1.90 -1.78 31.26
CA ALA A 50 -1.62 -2.44 32.53
C ALA A 50 -0.68 -1.62 33.44
N GLU A 51 0.36 -0.99 32.89
CA GLU A 51 1.26 -0.10 33.64
C GLU A 51 0.54 1.18 34.11
N ASN A 52 -0.38 1.70 33.31
CA ASN A 52 -1.23 2.81 33.75
C ASN A 52 -2.18 2.37 34.87
N ILE A 53 -2.76 1.17 34.80
CA ILE A 53 -3.60 0.60 35.86
C ILE A 53 -2.79 0.46 37.14
N ASP A 54 -1.62 -0.15 37.06
CA ASP A 54 -0.69 -0.36 38.15
C ASP A 54 -0.36 0.95 38.88
N LYS A 55 0.07 1.99 38.14
CA LYS A 55 0.34 3.32 38.72
C LYS A 55 -0.89 3.95 39.38
N ASN A 56 -2.08 3.81 38.78
CA ASN A 56 -3.32 4.33 39.36
C ASN A 56 -3.67 3.61 40.67
N ILE A 57 -3.52 2.29 40.70
CA ILE A 57 -3.75 1.46 41.89
C ILE A 57 -2.73 1.81 42.97
N GLU A 58 -1.45 1.91 42.63
CA GLU A 58 -0.37 2.29 43.54
C GLU A 58 -0.63 3.67 44.15
N GLN A 59 -0.97 4.67 43.33
CA GLN A 59 -1.28 6.02 43.80
C GLN A 59 -2.50 6.06 44.73
N THR A 60 -3.55 5.28 44.40
CA THR A 60 -4.76 5.17 45.23
C THR A 60 -4.43 4.52 46.57
N LYS A 61 -3.62 3.46 46.55
CA LYS A 61 -3.13 2.79 47.76
C LYS A 61 -2.31 3.74 48.64
N ILE A 62 -1.32 4.44 48.08
CA ILE A 62 -0.52 5.43 48.82
C ILE A 62 -1.41 6.49 49.47
N SER A 63 -2.46 6.94 48.78
CA SER A 63 -3.41 7.92 49.30
C SER A 63 -4.25 7.36 50.46
N ALA A 64 -4.74 6.13 50.34
CA ALA A 64 -5.48 5.45 51.40
C ALA A 64 -4.58 5.20 52.63
N ASP A 65 -3.37 4.68 52.42
CA ASP A 65 -2.37 4.42 53.46
C ASP A 65 -1.99 5.72 54.19
N ALA A 66 -1.88 6.84 53.46
CA ALA A 66 -1.58 8.15 54.06
C ALA A 66 -2.72 8.65 54.96
N ILE A 67 -3.98 8.50 54.55
CA ILE A 67 -5.15 8.84 55.37
C ILE A 67 -5.16 7.98 56.63
N GLU A 68 -4.98 6.67 56.47
CA GLU A 68 -4.95 5.73 57.59
C GLU A 68 -3.80 6.02 58.55
N HIS A 69 -2.63 6.40 58.04
CA HIS A 69 -1.49 6.81 58.86
C HIS A 69 -1.76 8.07 59.69
N GLN A 70 -2.51 9.05 59.17
CA GLN A 70 -2.93 10.22 59.97
C GLN A 70 -3.87 9.80 61.12
N ILE A 71 -4.75 8.82 60.88
CA ILE A 71 -5.60 8.24 61.91
C ILE A 71 -4.74 7.52 62.96
N ASP A 72 -3.72 6.76 62.53
CA ASP A 72 -2.79 6.09 63.44
C ASP A 72 -2.11 7.09 64.39
N LEU A 73 -1.53 8.16 63.85
CA LEU A 73 -0.85 9.18 64.64
C LEU A 73 -1.81 9.87 65.62
N LYS A 74 -3.04 10.14 65.19
CA LYS A 74 -4.09 10.70 66.05
C LYS A 74 -4.43 9.75 67.21
N LEU A 75 -4.64 8.46 66.93
CA LEU A 75 -4.93 7.46 67.96
C LEU A 75 -3.75 7.30 68.93
N ILE A 76 -2.51 7.27 68.44
CA ILE A 76 -1.34 7.22 69.33
C ILE A 76 -1.26 8.47 70.22
N SER A 77 -1.55 9.66 69.69
CA SER A 77 -1.59 10.88 70.50
C SER A 77 -2.69 10.82 71.56
N MET A 78 -3.87 10.31 71.21
CA MET A 78 -4.99 10.12 72.15
C MET A 78 -4.63 9.11 73.24
N SER A 79 -4.05 7.96 72.89
CA SER A 79 -3.61 6.95 73.86
C SER A 79 -2.63 7.53 74.88
N LYS A 80 -1.67 8.34 74.43
CA LYS A 80 -0.73 9.04 75.31
C LYS A 80 -1.44 9.99 76.26
N ASN A 81 -2.31 10.86 75.74
CA ASN A 81 -3.06 11.82 76.55
C ASN A 81 -3.98 11.14 77.58
N ILE A 82 -4.63 10.04 77.20
CA ILE A 82 -5.46 9.25 78.13
C ILE A 82 -4.58 8.64 79.21
N THR A 83 -3.42 8.09 78.85
CA THR A 83 -2.53 7.50 79.86
C THR A 83 -1.93 8.56 80.79
N ASP A 84 -1.67 9.78 80.30
CA ASP A 84 -1.25 10.91 81.14
C ASP A 84 -2.33 11.33 82.15
N LYS A 85 -3.61 11.26 81.77
CA LYS A 85 -4.75 11.49 82.69
C LYS A 85 -4.92 10.38 83.72
N LEU A 86 -4.48 9.16 83.39
CA LEU A 86 -4.48 8.00 84.29
C LEU A 86 -3.16 7.85 85.08
N LYS A 87 -2.22 8.80 84.91
CA LYS A 87 -0.89 8.73 85.49
C LYS A 87 -0.96 8.64 87.01
N GLY A 88 -0.17 7.73 87.57
CA GLY A 88 -0.11 7.47 89.00
C GLY A 88 -1.18 6.51 89.52
N LYS A 89 -2.18 6.13 88.70
CA LYS A 89 -3.13 5.07 89.05
C LYS A 89 -2.59 3.71 88.62
N THR A 90 -2.66 2.75 89.52
CA THR A 90 -2.52 1.32 89.23
C THR A 90 -3.81 0.79 88.59
N ILE A 91 -3.73 -0.39 87.99
CA ILE A 91 -4.87 -0.99 87.27
C ILE A 91 -6.09 -1.24 88.17
N ASP A 92 -5.86 -1.44 89.47
CA ASP A 92 -6.92 -1.68 90.47
C ASP A 92 -7.61 -0.38 90.90
N GLU A 93 -6.94 0.76 90.73
CA GLU A 93 -7.46 2.11 91.03
C GLU A 93 -8.21 2.73 89.84
N ILE A 94 -8.27 2.03 88.69
CA ILE A 94 -8.98 2.47 87.50
C ILE A 94 -10.30 1.72 87.38
N TYR A 95 -11.39 2.47 87.44
CA TYR A 95 -12.75 1.95 87.32
C TYR A 95 -13.30 2.11 85.90
N ASN A 96 -14.31 1.31 85.54
CA ASN A 96 -14.91 1.38 84.20
C ASN A 96 -15.59 2.73 83.96
N GLU A 97 -16.07 3.40 85.02
CA GLU A 97 -16.66 4.74 84.97
C GLU A 97 -15.61 5.82 84.63
N ASP A 98 -14.36 5.66 85.09
CA ASP A 98 -13.26 6.55 84.71
C ASP A 98 -12.95 6.40 83.22
N LEU A 99 -12.93 5.16 82.72
CA LEU A 99 -12.74 4.87 81.30
C LEU A 99 -13.91 5.38 80.46
N GLY A 100 -15.15 5.31 80.97
CA GLY A 100 -16.34 5.85 80.31
C GLY A 100 -16.24 7.35 80.08
N LYS A 101 -15.84 8.13 81.09
CA LYS A 101 -15.62 9.58 80.96
C LYS A 101 -14.55 9.91 79.93
N LEU A 102 -13.45 9.16 79.92
CA LEU A 102 -12.36 9.33 78.96
C LEU A 102 -12.80 8.96 77.54
N LYS A 103 -13.60 7.90 77.39
CA LYS A 103 -14.18 7.50 76.10
C LYS A 103 -15.02 8.64 75.52
N ASP A 104 -15.90 9.24 76.32
CA ASP A 104 -16.76 10.33 75.88
C ASP A 104 -15.95 11.61 75.61
N GLU A 105 -14.95 11.94 76.44
CA GLU A 105 -14.07 13.11 76.25
C GLU A 105 -13.31 13.06 74.91
N PHE A 106 -12.79 11.89 74.54
CA PHE A 106 -11.99 11.70 73.33
C PHE A 106 -12.82 11.23 72.12
N ASN A 107 -14.14 11.12 72.26
CA ASN A 107 -15.07 10.60 71.24
C ASN A 107 -14.62 9.25 70.66
N LEU A 108 -14.35 8.30 71.56
CA LEU A 108 -13.90 6.95 71.20
C LEU A 108 -15.09 5.97 71.18
N ALA A 109 -14.97 4.91 70.38
CA ALA A 109 -15.92 3.81 70.46
C ALA A 109 -15.71 2.97 71.73
N GLY A 110 -14.45 2.86 72.18
CA GLY A 110 -14.17 2.30 73.50
C GLY A 110 -12.71 2.32 73.89
N ILE A 111 -12.49 1.96 75.15
CA ILE A 111 -11.19 1.85 75.81
C ILE A 111 -11.16 0.53 76.57
N THR A 112 -10.09 -0.25 76.40
CA THR A 112 -9.83 -1.50 77.12
C THR A 112 -8.43 -1.44 77.72
N LEU A 113 -8.29 -1.84 78.99
CA LEU A 113 -7.01 -2.05 79.64
C LEU A 113 -6.67 -3.53 79.64
N PHE A 114 -5.52 -3.86 79.07
CA PHE A 114 -4.98 -5.21 79.03
C PHE A 114 -3.93 -5.39 80.12
N ASN A 115 -3.93 -6.55 80.78
CA ASN A 115 -2.93 -6.92 81.77
C ASN A 115 -2.38 -8.33 81.51
N LYS A 116 -1.15 -8.58 81.97
CA LYS A 116 -0.54 -9.90 81.92
C LYS A 116 -1.20 -10.82 82.96
N THR A 117 -1.50 -12.04 82.54
CA THR A 117 -1.82 -13.18 83.41
C THR A 117 -0.68 -14.19 83.33
N LYS A 118 -0.81 -15.36 83.98
CA LYS A 118 0.23 -16.40 83.93
C LYS A 118 0.50 -16.91 82.51
N ASP A 119 -0.53 -17.04 81.67
CA ASP A 119 -0.45 -17.72 80.37
C ASP A 119 -0.94 -16.90 79.17
N ASP A 120 -1.40 -15.66 79.40
CA ASP A 120 -2.05 -14.81 78.39
C ASP A 120 -1.99 -13.32 78.77
N ILE A 121 -2.36 -12.45 77.82
CA ILE A 121 -2.66 -11.04 78.03
C ILE A 121 -4.15 -10.87 77.76
N VAL A 122 -4.89 -10.42 78.77
CA VAL A 122 -6.36 -10.34 78.70
C VAL A 122 -6.87 -8.94 79.02
N GLY A 123 -8.00 -8.56 78.41
CA GLY A 123 -8.71 -7.34 78.76
C GLY A 123 -9.31 -7.48 80.16
N VAL A 124 -8.95 -6.59 81.09
CA VAL A 124 -9.40 -6.68 82.50
C VAL A 124 -10.34 -5.55 82.91
N LYS A 125 -10.27 -4.41 82.23
CA LYS A 125 -11.17 -3.26 82.37
C LYS A 125 -11.55 -2.78 80.99
N SER A 126 -12.81 -2.42 80.76
CA SER A 126 -13.22 -1.88 79.47
C SER A 126 -14.51 -1.08 79.58
N THR A 127 -14.68 -0.12 78.66
CA THR A 127 -15.97 0.53 78.42
C THR A 127 -16.94 -0.36 77.64
N ASN A 128 -16.46 -1.44 77.02
CA ASN A 128 -17.29 -2.47 76.37
C ASN A 128 -17.17 -3.78 77.16
N PRO A 129 -18.27 -4.29 77.75
CA PRO A 129 -18.24 -5.55 78.51
C PRO A 129 -17.70 -6.76 77.73
N ASN A 130 -17.87 -6.80 76.41
CA ASN A 130 -17.43 -7.91 75.57
C ASN A 130 -15.89 -7.98 75.40
N GLU A 131 -15.18 -6.89 75.72
CA GLU A 131 -13.71 -6.85 75.71
C GLU A 131 -13.10 -7.37 77.01
N ILE A 132 -13.89 -7.49 78.09
CA ILE A 132 -13.42 -8.05 79.35
C ILE A 132 -13.28 -9.56 79.20
N GLY A 133 -12.08 -10.08 79.45
CA GLY A 133 -11.69 -11.46 79.19
C GLY A 133 -11.22 -11.73 77.75
N PHE A 134 -11.15 -10.71 76.89
CA PHE A 134 -10.63 -10.88 75.53
C PHE A 134 -9.17 -11.35 75.56
N SER A 135 -8.90 -12.51 74.95
CA SER A 135 -7.59 -13.17 74.93
C SER A 135 -6.78 -12.78 73.69
N ILE A 136 -5.64 -12.10 73.88
CA ILE A 136 -4.75 -11.76 72.75
C ILE A 136 -4.11 -13.02 72.15
N LYS A 137 -3.86 -14.05 72.96
CA LYS A 137 -3.29 -15.33 72.50
C LYS A 137 -4.19 -16.10 71.53
N LYS A 138 -5.51 -16.09 71.74
CA LYS A 138 -6.47 -16.79 70.87
C LYS A 138 -6.43 -16.28 69.42
N TYR A 139 -5.99 -15.04 69.20
CA TYR A 139 -5.92 -14.39 67.88
C TYR A 139 -4.48 -14.30 67.34
N GLY A 140 -3.53 -15.08 67.87
CA GLY A 140 -2.17 -15.17 67.33
C GLY A 140 -1.22 -14.04 67.72
N TYR A 141 -1.65 -13.10 68.57
CA TYR A 141 -0.88 -11.89 68.90
C TYR A 141 -0.11 -11.96 70.24
N TYR A 142 -0.02 -13.13 70.88
CA TYR A 142 0.61 -13.27 72.20
C TYR A 142 2.07 -12.79 72.24
N GLU A 143 2.88 -13.16 71.25
CA GLU A 143 4.28 -12.74 71.17
C GLU A 143 4.43 -11.24 70.97
N ALA A 144 3.56 -10.64 70.15
CA ALA A 144 3.51 -9.20 69.97
C ALA A 144 3.10 -8.48 71.26
N GLY A 145 2.11 -9.02 71.98
CA GLY A 145 1.69 -8.55 73.29
C GLY A 145 2.83 -8.58 74.31
N LYS A 146 3.62 -9.66 74.39
CA LYS A 146 4.79 -9.71 75.28
C LYS A 146 5.83 -8.65 74.94
N LYS A 147 6.10 -8.44 73.64
CA LYS A 147 7.07 -7.44 73.17
C LYS A 147 6.66 -6.02 73.57
N ILE A 148 5.40 -5.63 73.34
CA ILE A 148 4.93 -4.27 73.67
C ILE A 148 5.00 -3.99 75.18
N PHE A 149 4.61 -4.94 76.04
CA PHE A 149 4.72 -4.81 77.50
C PHE A 149 6.17 -4.71 78.01
N ASN A 150 7.13 -5.18 77.22
CA ASN A 150 8.55 -5.14 77.57
C ASN A 150 9.26 -3.94 76.90
N GLY A 151 8.52 -3.03 76.25
CA GLY A 151 9.10 -1.88 75.54
C GLY A 151 9.94 -2.26 74.30
N VAL A 152 9.66 -3.42 73.71
CA VAL A 152 10.33 -3.93 72.51
C VAL A 152 9.39 -3.76 71.32
N LYS A 153 9.93 -3.25 70.19
CA LYS A 153 9.14 -3.09 68.96
C LYS A 153 8.64 -4.47 68.50
N PRO A 154 7.32 -4.69 68.41
CA PRO A 154 6.76 -5.93 67.91
C PRO A 154 6.90 -6.01 66.39
N ASP A 155 6.91 -7.24 65.88
CA ASP A 155 6.92 -7.53 64.44
C ASP A 155 5.57 -8.16 64.13
N ILE A 156 4.71 -7.38 63.47
CA ILE A 156 3.33 -7.75 63.18
C ILE A 156 3.09 -7.46 61.71
N GLU A 157 2.86 -8.50 60.93
CA GLU A 157 2.49 -8.38 59.52
C GLU A 157 1.13 -7.66 59.40
N GLY A 158 1.06 -6.66 58.53
CA GLY A 158 -0.15 -5.88 58.28
C GLY A 158 -0.41 -4.73 59.27
N ALA A 159 0.39 -4.53 60.32
CA ALA A 159 0.23 -3.37 61.20
C ALA A 159 0.55 -2.06 60.46
N THR A 160 -0.28 -1.04 60.65
CA THR A 160 -0.13 0.26 59.97
C THR A 160 0.80 1.21 60.72
N TYR A 161 1.01 0.96 62.02
CA TYR A 161 2.00 1.66 62.83
C TYR A 161 2.65 0.74 63.87
N LEU A 162 3.99 0.79 63.97
CA LEU A 162 4.77 0.01 64.94
C LEU A 162 5.87 0.85 65.60
N SER A 163 5.87 0.90 66.93
CA SER A 163 6.93 1.48 67.75
C SER A 163 7.25 0.57 68.95
N LYS A 164 8.24 0.96 69.77
CA LYS A 164 8.60 0.22 70.99
C LYS A 164 7.44 0.04 71.97
N ASN A 165 6.54 1.02 72.00
CA ASN A 165 5.49 1.13 73.01
C ASN A 165 4.09 1.16 72.40
N ALA A 166 3.96 1.05 71.08
CA ALA A 166 2.68 1.22 70.42
C ALA A 166 2.53 0.37 69.16
N ILE A 167 1.32 -0.12 68.96
CA ILE A 167 0.86 -0.83 67.77
C ILE A 167 -0.43 -0.19 67.32
N VAL A 168 -0.59 0.08 66.03
CA VAL A 168 -1.91 0.34 65.43
C VAL A 168 -2.16 -0.70 64.34
N LEU A 169 -3.32 -1.36 64.44
CA LEU A 169 -3.76 -2.36 63.48
C LEU A 169 -4.56 -1.70 62.35
N PRO A 170 -4.62 -2.31 61.15
CA PRO A 170 -5.42 -1.78 60.05
C PRO A 170 -6.91 -1.73 60.41
N ILE A 171 -7.69 -0.92 59.69
CA ILE A 171 -9.15 -0.94 59.81
C ILE A 171 -9.65 -2.36 59.51
N ALA A 172 -10.28 -3.00 60.49
CA ALA A 172 -10.73 -4.38 60.38
C ALA A 172 -12.09 -4.54 61.06
N PRO A 173 -12.87 -5.58 60.70
CA PRO A 173 -14.02 -5.98 61.50
C PRO A 173 -13.59 -6.27 62.95
N SER A 174 -14.53 -6.15 63.88
CA SER A 174 -14.23 -6.47 65.28
C SER A 174 -13.99 -7.97 65.48
N GLY A 175 -12.91 -8.32 66.20
CA GLY A 175 -12.67 -9.69 66.65
C GLY A 175 -13.48 -10.09 67.89
N SER A 176 -14.08 -9.11 68.59
CA SER A 176 -14.78 -9.24 69.87
C SER A 176 -16.28 -8.94 69.78
N GLN A 177 -16.76 -8.32 68.70
CA GLN A 177 -18.16 -7.96 68.47
C GLN A 177 -18.71 -8.78 67.28
N ASN A 178 -19.72 -9.63 67.54
CA ASN A 178 -20.10 -10.72 66.61
C ASN A 178 -21.44 -10.52 65.89
N GLU A 179 -22.17 -9.42 66.13
CA GLU A 179 -23.59 -9.32 65.71
C GLU A 179 -23.83 -8.42 64.48
N VAL A 180 -22.95 -7.47 64.17
CA VAL A 180 -22.99 -6.62 62.95
C VAL A 180 -21.55 -6.34 62.50
N PRO A 181 -21.21 -6.40 61.20
CA PRO A 181 -19.87 -6.03 60.74
C PRO A 181 -19.64 -4.53 60.91
N THR A 182 -19.19 -4.16 62.10
CA THR A 182 -18.72 -2.82 62.44
C THR A 182 -17.19 -2.83 62.30
N PHE A 183 -16.67 -1.91 61.48
CA PHE A 183 -15.24 -1.76 61.28
C PHE A 183 -14.66 -0.86 62.36
N PHE A 184 -13.53 -1.29 62.92
CA PHE A 184 -12.83 -0.55 63.97
C PHE A 184 -11.38 -0.37 63.61
N LYS A 185 -10.81 0.70 64.16
CA LYS A 185 -9.38 0.96 64.16
C LYS A 185 -8.86 0.85 65.58
N TYR A 186 -7.96 -0.09 65.82
CA TYR A 186 -7.45 -0.39 67.17
C TYR A 186 -6.02 0.12 67.34
N ALA A 187 -5.78 0.87 68.42
CA ALA A 187 -4.45 1.31 68.83
C ALA A 187 -4.13 0.77 70.22
N TYR A 188 -2.97 0.14 70.38
CA TYR A 188 -2.45 -0.40 71.64
C TYR A 188 -1.24 0.43 72.05
N TYR A 189 -1.18 0.87 73.29
CA TYR A 189 -0.09 1.68 73.83
C TYR A 189 0.30 1.20 75.23
N HIS A 190 1.59 1.00 75.45
CA HIS A 190 2.18 0.74 76.76
C HIS A 190 2.91 2.00 77.23
N ALA A 191 2.36 2.69 78.22
CA ALA A 191 3.08 3.80 78.83
C ALA A 191 4.20 3.27 79.74
N PRO A 192 5.44 3.78 79.60
CA PRO A 192 6.53 3.40 80.49
C PRO A 192 6.16 3.57 81.96
N GLY A 193 6.43 2.55 82.77
CA GLY A 193 6.14 2.55 84.21
C GLY A 193 4.70 2.15 84.58
N THR A 194 3.85 1.80 83.63
CA THR A 194 2.51 1.27 83.90
C THR A 194 2.47 -0.26 83.80
N SER A 195 1.56 -0.89 84.56
CA SER A 195 1.37 -2.34 84.58
C SER A 195 0.40 -2.85 83.49
N TYR A 196 -0.14 -1.97 82.66
CA TYR A 196 -1.20 -2.28 81.69
C TYR A 196 -0.91 -1.69 80.32
N VAL A 197 -1.48 -2.31 79.28
CA VAL A 197 -1.53 -1.75 77.93
C VAL A 197 -2.91 -1.14 77.74
N ILE A 198 -2.97 0.13 77.36
CA ILE A 198 -4.22 0.75 76.94
C ILE A 198 -4.49 0.42 75.48
N ASN A 199 -5.67 -0.09 75.20
CA ASN A 199 -6.22 -0.21 73.87
C ASN A 199 -7.34 0.80 73.71
N ILE A 200 -7.23 1.69 72.73
CA ILE A 200 -8.33 2.55 72.33
C ILE A 200 -8.77 2.17 70.93
N TYR A 201 -10.05 2.34 70.66
CA TYR A 201 -10.59 2.10 69.33
C TYR A 201 -11.69 3.08 68.96
N ILE A 202 -11.75 3.38 67.66
CA ILE A 202 -12.80 4.17 67.03
C ILE A 202 -13.57 3.29 66.05
N GLU A 203 -14.86 3.56 65.93
CA GLU A 203 -15.65 3.06 64.83
C GLU A 203 -15.17 3.75 63.55
N ALA A 204 -14.84 2.95 62.56
CA ALA A 204 -14.23 3.38 61.31
C ALA A 204 -15.12 3.02 60.12
N ASN A 205 -16.44 2.86 60.32
CA ASN A 205 -17.39 2.53 59.26
C ASN A 205 -17.38 3.58 58.15
N GLU A 206 -17.48 4.87 58.47
CA GLU A 206 -17.45 5.96 57.48
C GLU A 206 -16.10 6.02 56.76
N VAL A 207 -15.00 5.84 57.49
CA VAL A 207 -13.65 5.81 56.89
C VAL A 207 -13.49 4.62 55.97
N TYR A 208 -13.98 3.44 56.37
CA TYR A 208 -13.98 2.24 55.56
C TYR A 208 -14.87 2.37 54.32
N GLN A 209 -16.06 2.94 54.45
CA GLN A 209 -16.92 3.20 53.30
C GLN A 209 -16.28 4.21 52.36
N TYR A 210 -15.69 5.29 52.88
CA TYR A 210 -14.96 6.25 52.07
C TYR A 210 -13.78 5.58 51.34
N THR A 211 -12.93 4.82 52.04
CA THR A 211 -11.82 4.11 51.39
C THR A 211 -12.30 3.01 50.44
N LYS A 212 -13.51 2.49 50.59
CA LYS A 212 -14.12 1.58 49.62
C LYS A 212 -14.66 2.33 48.39
N GLU A 213 -15.28 3.49 48.58
CA GLU A 213 -15.84 4.36 47.54
C GLU A 213 -14.79 5.15 46.77
N THR A 214 -13.61 5.39 47.35
CA THR A 214 -12.52 6.13 46.70
C THR A 214 -11.25 5.30 46.54
N GLY A 215 -11.23 4.06 47.01
CA GLY A 215 -10.04 3.22 47.01
C GLY A 215 -9.90 2.34 45.79
N THR A 216 -8.97 1.39 45.89
CA THR A 216 -8.51 0.54 44.80
C THR A 216 -9.65 -0.23 44.13
N GLU A 217 -10.62 -0.74 44.90
CA GLU A 217 -11.76 -1.48 44.36
C GLU A 217 -12.61 -0.61 43.41
N LYS A 218 -13.04 0.56 43.88
CA LYS A 218 -13.81 1.48 43.03
C LYS A 218 -13.00 1.93 41.82
N ARG A 219 -11.69 2.16 42.00
CA ARG A 219 -10.81 2.54 40.89
C ARG A 219 -10.69 1.44 39.84
N ILE A 220 -10.63 0.17 40.25
CA ILE A 220 -10.65 -0.99 39.35
C ILE A 220 -11.95 -1.01 38.55
N ASP A 221 -13.10 -0.83 39.21
CA ASP A 221 -14.40 -0.79 38.54
C ASP A 221 -14.49 0.37 37.55
N ASP A 222 -14.06 1.57 37.94
CA ASP A 222 -14.04 2.73 37.05
C ASP A 222 -13.16 2.49 35.81
N ILE A 223 -12.01 1.83 35.97
CA ILE A 223 -11.14 1.52 34.82
C ILE A 223 -11.80 0.47 33.91
N LYS A 224 -12.42 -0.56 34.50
CA LYS A 224 -13.12 -1.62 33.77
C LYS A 224 -14.28 -1.05 32.95
N ASP A 225 -15.08 -0.16 33.55
CA ASP A 225 -16.24 0.46 32.90
C ASP A 225 -15.83 1.44 31.78
N ASN A 226 -14.72 2.15 31.95
CA ASN A 226 -14.23 3.11 30.95
C ASN A 226 -13.30 2.51 29.89
N THR A 227 -12.89 1.24 30.03
CA THR A 227 -11.95 0.59 29.12
C THR A 227 -12.55 -0.70 28.53
N PRO A 228 -13.30 -0.64 27.42
CA PRO A 228 -14.12 -1.76 26.92
C PRO A 228 -13.33 -3.00 26.47
N ASN A 229 -12.00 -2.89 26.38
CA ASN A 229 -11.08 -3.97 26.02
C ASN A 229 -10.60 -4.77 27.23
N ILE A 230 -10.84 -4.29 28.45
CA ILE A 230 -10.51 -4.99 29.69
C ILE A 230 -11.68 -5.90 30.07
N LYS A 231 -11.36 -7.15 30.42
CA LYS A 231 -12.32 -8.14 30.91
C LYS A 231 -12.31 -8.20 32.43
N GLU A 232 -11.14 -8.19 33.03
CA GLU A 232 -10.97 -8.21 34.49
C GLU A 232 -9.63 -7.59 34.90
N ILE A 233 -9.62 -7.05 36.12
CA ILE A 233 -8.44 -6.56 36.82
C ILE A 233 -8.50 -7.15 38.24
N ALA A 234 -7.37 -7.59 38.76
CA ALA A 234 -7.25 -7.99 40.16
C ALA A 234 -5.90 -7.59 40.75
N VAL A 235 -5.90 -7.35 42.06
CA VAL A 235 -4.68 -7.27 42.88
C VAL A 235 -4.54 -8.59 43.60
N LEU A 236 -3.48 -9.32 43.29
CA LEU A 236 -3.23 -10.68 43.76
C LEU A 236 -2.12 -10.68 44.79
N ASN A 237 -2.22 -11.57 45.78
CA ASN A 237 -1.20 -11.80 46.80
C ASN A 237 -0.52 -13.18 46.61
N PRO A 238 0.57 -13.28 45.84
CA PRO A 238 1.33 -14.51 45.61
C PRO A 238 1.72 -15.29 46.88
N LYS A 239 1.96 -14.62 48.01
CA LYS A 239 2.28 -15.31 49.28
C LYS A 239 1.14 -16.23 49.73
N VAL A 240 -0.12 -15.77 49.63
CA VAL A 240 -1.31 -16.56 50.00
C VAL A 240 -1.59 -17.70 49.01
N PHE A 241 -1.22 -17.53 47.73
CA PHE A 241 -1.26 -18.63 46.76
C PHE A 241 -0.25 -19.73 47.10
N LYS A 242 0.93 -19.35 47.62
CA LYS A 242 1.98 -20.28 48.06
C LYS A 242 1.65 -20.94 49.40
N ASP A 243 1.13 -20.17 50.36
CA ASP A 243 0.71 -20.65 51.68
C ASP A 243 -0.74 -20.23 52.00
N PRO A 244 -1.72 -21.09 51.69
CA PRO A 244 -3.13 -20.82 51.98
C PRO A 244 -3.48 -20.76 53.48
N SER A 245 -2.59 -21.20 54.39
CA SER A 245 -2.87 -21.18 55.83
C SER A 245 -2.98 -19.76 56.40
N LEU A 246 -2.37 -18.79 55.71
CA LEU A 246 -2.42 -17.36 56.01
C LEU A 246 -3.85 -16.77 55.96
N GLU A 247 -4.79 -17.42 55.27
CA GLU A 247 -6.21 -17.03 55.26
C GLU A 247 -6.93 -17.31 56.60
N LYS A 248 -6.33 -18.10 57.51
CA LYS A 248 -6.98 -18.54 58.75
C LYS A 248 -6.19 -18.24 60.03
N GLN A 249 -4.87 -18.07 59.94
CA GLN A 249 -4.00 -17.90 61.10
C GLN A 249 -3.90 -16.45 61.60
N LEU A 250 -4.20 -15.46 60.75
CA LEU A 250 -4.06 -14.04 61.04
C LEU A 250 -5.42 -13.34 61.08
N TYR A 251 -5.53 -12.26 61.86
CA TYR A 251 -6.75 -11.44 61.94
C TYR A 251 -6.43 -9.94 61.78
N PRO A 252 -6.82 -9.28 60.68
CA PRO A 252 -7.67 -9.79 59.60
C PRO A 252 -6.96 -10.83 58.71
N PRO A 253 -7.72 -11.76 58.10
CA PRO A 253 -7.14 -12.79 57.23
C PRO A 253 -6.61 -12.19 55.92
N LEU A 254 -5.44 -12.64 55.49
CA LEU A 254 -4.89 -12.29 54.17
C LEU A 254 -5.71 -12.95 53.06
N LYS A 255 -5.87 -12.30 51.90
CA LYS A 255 -6.68 -12.81 50.79
C LYS A 255 -5.82 -13.15 49.58
N LYS A 256 -6.20 -14.18 48.82
CA LYS A 256 -5.59 -14.44 47.51
C LYS A 256 -5.82 -13.29 46.53
N VAL A 257 -7.03 -12.74 46.54
CA VAL A 257 -7.45 -11.59 45.74
C VAL A 257 -7.80 -10.49 46.72
N GLU A 258 -6.97 -9.45 46.76
CA GLU A 258 -7.19 -8.30 47.64
C GLU A 258 -8.27 -7.37 47.07
N TYR A 259 -8.22 -7.15 45.75
CA TYR A 259 -9.14 -6.29 45.02
C TYR A 259 -9.48 -6.89 43.65
N GLY A 260 -10.70 -6.64 43.17
CA GLY A 260 -11.19 -7.04 41.85
C GLY A 260 -11.46 -8.55 41.70
N GLU A 261 -11.36 -9.04 40.46
CA GLU A 261 -11.79 -10.38 40.07
C GLU A 261 -10.70 -11.18 39.35
N PHE A 262 -10.56 -12.46 39.71
CA PHE A 262 -9.60 -13.39 39.09
C PHE A 262 -10.32 -14.65 38.57
N ASN A 263 -11.24 -14.41 37.63
CA ASN A 263 -12.15 -15.41 37.07
C ASN A 263 -11.57 -16.10 35.83
N TYR A 264 -10.75 -15.41 35.01
CA TYR A 264 -10.08 -16.02 33.86
C TYR A 264 -8.75 -16.72 34.22
N LYS A 265 -8.55 -17.12 35.48
CA LYS A 265 -7.36 -17.88 35.91
C LYS A 265 -7.26 -19.25 35.24
N THR A 266 -6.04 -19.71 34.99
CA THR A 266 -5.73 -21.12 34.64
C THR A 266 -4.78 -21.73 35.66
N ASP A 267 -4.61 -23.05 35.62
CA ASP A 267 -3.66 -23.75 36.51
C ASP A 267 -2.22 -23.22 36.33
N ASP A 268 -1.82 -22.89 35.09
CA ASP A 268 -0.53 -22.26 34.77
C ASP A 268 -0.35 -20.89 35.44
N ASP A 269 -1.44 -20.15 35.66
CA ASP A 269 -1.38 -18.85 36.32
C ASP A 269 -1.22 -19.02 37.83
N ILE A 270 -1.93 -19.97 38.42
CA ILE A 270 -1.81 -20.31 39.83
C ILE A 270 -0.41 -20.84 40.14
N GLU A 271 0.13 -21.72 39.28
CA GLU A 271 1.50 -22.21 39.41
C GLU A 271 2.53 -21.10 39.28
N PHE A 272 2.31 -20.16 38.34
CA PHE A 272 3.16 -18.98 38.20
C PHE A 272 3.16 -18.11 39.46
N LEU A 273 1.98 -17.81 40.03
CA LEU A 273 1.87 -17.02 41.27
C LEU A 273 2.57 -17.73 42.45
N LYS A 274 2.44 -19.06 42.57
CA LYS A 274 3.14 -19.84 43.59
C LYS A 274 4.67 -19.79 43.44
N LYS A 275 5.17 -19.93 42.20
CA LYS A 275 6.61 -19.93 41.90
C LYS A 275 7.24 -18.55 42.08
N THR A 276 6.50 -17.49 41.78
CA THR A 276 7.01 -16.12 41.81
C THR A 276 6.89 -15.48 43.19
N ALA A 277 6.21 -16.10 44.16
CA ALA A 277 6.10 -15.58 45.52
C ALA A 277 7.48 -15.37 46.18
N GLY A 278 7.82 -14.11 46.47
CA GLY A 278 9.12 -13.67 47.00
C GLY A 278 10.15 -13.24 45.95
N ASN A 279 9.90 -13.49 44.66
CA ASN A 279 10.68 -12.96 43.54
C ASN A 279 9.73 -12.71 42.37
N LEU A 280 9.00 -11.59 42.43
CA LEU A 280 7.91 -11.32 41.52
C LEU A 280 8.44 -10.96 40.13
N GLN A 281 7.96 -11.69 39.12
CA GLN A 281 8.33 -11.47 37.72
C GLN A 281 7.12 -10.98 36.93
N ARG A 282 7.38 -10.22 35.87
CA ARG A 282 6.35 -9.89 34.90
C ARG A 282 6.05 -11.09 34.01
N LYS A 283 4.77 -11.35 33.72
CA LYS A 283 4.35 -12.39 32.76
C LYS A 283 3.29 -11.81 31.83
N MET A 284 3.44 -12.08 30.54
CA MET A 284 2.46 -11.74 29.51
C MET A 284 2.15 -12.99 28.71
N ILE A 285 0.88 -13.35 28.61
CA ILE A 285 0.48 -14.60 27.95
C ILE A 285 -0.84 -14.41 27.21
N THR A 286 -0.97 -15.09 26.06
CA THR A 286 -2.24 -15.21 25.35
C THR A 286 -2.78 -16.62 25.54
N GLN A 287 -4.00 -16.75 26.02
CA GLN A 287 -4.66 -18.04 26.25
C GLN A 287 -6.08 -18.01 25.71
N SER A 288 -6.63 -19.19 25.41
CA SER A 288 -8.04 -19.35 25.06
C SER A 288 -8.77 -19.96 26.26
N ILE A 289 -9.79 -19.28 26.77
CA ILE A 289 -10.55 -19.66 27.95
C ILE A 289 -12.03 -19.49 27.62
N ASN A 290 -12.84 -20.53 27.81
CA ASN A 290 -14.27 -20.54 27.48
C ASN A 290 -14.56 -20.09 26.03
N ASN A 291 -13.73 -20.53 25.08
CA ASN A 291 -13.80 -20.13 23.67
C ASN A 291 -13.52 -18.64 23.39
N GLU A 292 -13.14 -17.87 24.42
CA GLU A 292 -12.65 -16.49 24.29
C GLU A 292 -11.13 -16.47 24.29
N LYS A 293 -10.53 -15.68 23.41
CA LYS A 293 -9.08 -15.46 23.42
C LYS A 293 -8.79 -14.24 24.29
N VAL A 294 -8.02 -14.45 25.36
CA VAL A 294 -7.65 -13.41 26.31
C VAL A 294 -6.14 -13.16 26.29
N PHE A 295 -5.76 -11.90 26.45
CA PHE A 295 -4.38 -11.50 26.67
C PHE A 295 -4.23 -11.10 28.13
N LYS A 296 -3.37 -11.80 28.86
CA LYS A 296 -3.16 -11.61 30.30
C LYS A 296 -1.83 -10.93 30.56
N VAL A 297 -1.84 -10.00 31.51
CA VAL A 297 -0.66 -9.31 31.99
C VAL A 297 -0.60 -9.45 33.50
N PHE A 298 0.55 -9.88 34.01
CA PHE A 298 0.90 -9.91 35.42
C PHE A 298 2.04 -8.91 35.63
N LEU A 299 1.77 -7.84 36.39
CA LEU A 299 2.73 -6.80 36.73
C LEU A 299 2.93 -6.77 38.26
N PRO A 300 4.17 -6.90 38.76
CA PRO A 300 4.44 -6.70 40.18
C PRO A 300 4.29 -5.23 40.56
N ILE A 301 3.56 -4.94 41.64
CA ILE A 301 3.39 -3.59 42.21
C ILE A 301 4.52 -3.29 43.21
N ASN A 302 4.72 -4.24 44.12
CA ASN A 302 5.74 -4.21 45.17
C ASN A 302 6.20 -5.65 45.43
N GLU A 303 6.91 -5.94 46.51
CA GLU A 303 7.44 -7.29 46.81
C GLU A 303 6.35 -8.35 47.08
N ASP A 304 5.12 -7.93 47.36
CA ASP A 304 4.05 -8.77 47.89
C ASP A 304 2.84 -8.92 46.95
N TYR A 305 2.63 -7.96 46.04
CA TYR A 305 1.40 -7.89 45.23
C TYR A 305 1.68 -7.84 43.73
N VAL A 306 0.77 -8.43 42.97
CA VAL A 306 0.78 -8.44 41.50
C VAL A 306 -0.56 -7.91 40.98
N VAL A 307 -0.53 -6.86 40.16
CA VAL A 307 -1.68 -6.51 39.31
C VAL A 307 -1.78 -7.53 38.20
N TYR A 308 -2.94 -8.15 38.12
CA TYR A 308 -3.35 -8.97 37.02
C TYR A 308 -4.39 -8.21 36.18
N THR A 309 -4.22 -8.25 34.87
CA THR A 309 -5.20 -7.69 33.92
C THR A 309 -5.44 -8.65 32.78
N SER A 310 -6.70 -8.94 32.50
CA SER A 310 -7.13 -9.71 31.35
C SER A 310 -7.78 -8.79 30.32
N PHE A 311 -7.31 -8.89 29.09
CA PHE A 311 -7.82 -8.14 27.95
C PHE A 311 -8.53 -9.05 26.96
N ASP A 312 -9.61 -8.56 26.37
CA ASP A 312 -10.26 -9.19 25.23
C ASP A 312 -9.36 -9.06 23.99
N TYR A 313 -8.76 -10.18 23.56
CA TYR A 313 -7.82 -10.17 22.44
C TYR A 313 -8.50 -9.75 21.13
N GLN A 314 -9.77 -10.11 20.94
CA GLN A 314 -10.49 -9.80 19.70
C GLN A 314 -10.78 -8.31 19.63
N LYS A 315 -11.29 -7.70 20.71
CA LYS A 315 -11.51 -6.25 20.76
C LYS A 315 -10.21 -5.45 20.62
N LEU A 316 -9.13 -5.93 21.23
CA LEU A 316 -7.81 -5.27 21.15
C LEU A 316 -7.19 -5.39 19.75
N SER A 317 -7.42 -6.50 19.04
CA SER A 317 -6.88 -6.74 17.70
C SER A 317 -7.75 -6.24 16.54
N ALA A 318 -9.06 -6.07 16.75
CA ALA A 318 -10.01 -5.70 15.70
C ALA A 318 -9.65 -4.40 14.95
N PRO A 319 -9.24 -3.30 15.61
CA PRO A 319 -8.85 -2.07 14.92
C PRO A 319 -7.68 -2.29 13.95
N LEU A 320 -6.70 -3.11 14.35
CA LEU A 320 -5.51 -3.42 13.56
C LEU A 320 -5.87 -4.24 12.33
N TYR A 321 -6.70 -5.28 12.50
CA TYR A 321 -7.18 -6.08 11.37
C TYR A 321 -8.05 -5.25 10.41
N ARG A 322 -8.90 -4.35 10.93
CA ARG A 322 -9.73 -3.47 10.10
C ARG A 322 -8.89 -2.54 9.21
N HIS A 323 -7.91 -1.85 9.78
CA HIS A 323 -7.01 -0.97 9.01
C HIS A 323 -6.23 -1.77 7.96
N SER A 324 -5.82 -2.97 8.33
CA SER A 324 -5.11 -3.89 7.44
C SER A 324 -5.93 -4.33 6.24
N TYR A 325 -7.20 -4.69 6.45
CA TYR A 325 -8.11 -5.04 5.34
C TYR A 325 -8.37 -3.86 4.41
N ILE A 326 -8.49 -2.64 4.95
CA ILE A 326 -8.62 -1.42 4.14
C ILE A 326 -7.37 -1.23 3.27
N LEU A 327 -6.17 -1.40 3.83
CA LEU A 327 -4.92 -1.29 3.07
C LEU A 327 -4.81 -2.36 1.96
N ILE A 328 -5.18 -3.61 2.25
CA ILE A 328 -5.20 -4.67 1.23
C ILE A 328 -6.20 -4.33 0.11
N ALA A 329 -7.43 -3.93 0.48
CA ALA A 329 -8.48 -3.61 -0.48
C ALA A 329 -8.11 -2.43 -1.39
N THR A 330 -7.60 -1.34 -0.79
CA THR A 330 -7.13 -0.16 -1.55
C THR A 330 -5.94 -0.51 -2.46
N GLY A 331 -5.02 -1.38 -2.02
CA GLY A 331 -3.94 -1.91 -2.85
C GLY A 331 -4.44 -2.68 -4.07
N ILE A 332 -5.39 -3.59 -3.89
CA ILE A 332 -6.01 -4.36 -4.99
C ILE A 332 -6.72 -3.43 -5.98
N ILE A 333 -7.51 -2.47 -5.47
CA ILE A 333 -8.21 -1.48 -6.32
C ILE A 333 -7.21 -0.67 -7.13
N SER A 334 -6.10 -0.23 -6.51
CA SER A 334 -5.06 0.54 -7.18
C SER A 334 -4.40 -0.25 -8.32
N LEU A 335 -4.10 -1.54 -8.09
CA LEU A 335 -3.55 -2.42 -9.13
C LEU A 335 -4.55 -2.68 -10.27
N PHE A 336 -5.84 -2.82 -9.93
CA PHE A 336 -6.90 -2.98 -10.93
C PHE A 336 -7.04 -1.73 -11.80
N VAL A 337 -7.03 -0.53 -11.21
CA VAL A 337 -7.05 0.74 -11.95
C VAL A 337 -5.81 0.86 -12.84
N LEU A 338 -4.63 0.51 -12.33
CA LEU A 338 -3.38 0.49 -13.12
C LEU A 338 -3.48 -0.45 -14.33
N PHE A 339 -4.06 -1.63 -14.15
CA PHE A 339 -4.32 -2.57 -15.24
C PHE A 339 -5.24 -1.95 -16.30
N LEU A 340 -6.35 -1.33 -15.90
CA LEU A 340 -7.31 -0.71 -16.83
C LEU A 340 -6.69 0.44 -17.64
N VAL A 341 -5.95 1.33 -16.98
CA VAL A 341 -5.27 2.46 -17.63
C VAL A 341 -4.26 1.95 -18.64
N THR A 342 -3.43 0.98 -18.24
CA THR A 342 -2.41 0.38 -19.11
C THR A 342 -3.04 -0.37 -20.29
N ALA A 343 -4.09 -1.15 -20.05
CA ALA A 343 -4.80 -1.89 -21.09
C ALA A 343 -5.47 -0.94 -22.10
N ARG A 344 -6.09 0.15 -21.62
CA ARG A 344 -6.68 1.19 -22.49
C ARG A 344 -5.62 1.87 -23.35
N PHE A 345 -4.49 2.24 -22.74
CA PHE A 345 -3.36 2.85 -23.45
C PHE A 345 -2.82 1.95 -24.57
N PHE A 346 -2.51 0.68 -24.26
CA PHE A 346 -1.99 -0.26 -25.25
C PHE A 346 -3.00 -0.64 -26.34
N ASN A 347 -4.30 -0.70 -26.01
CA ASN A 347 -5.34 -0.93 -27.02
C ASN A 347 -5.34 0.20 -28.06
N ARG A 348 -5.24 1.46 -27.62
CA ARG A 348 -5.18 2.63 -28.52
C ARG A 348 -3.98 2.55 -29.47
N ILE A 349 -2.79 2.26 -28.93
CA ILE A 349 -1.57 2.09 -29.74
C ILE A 349 -1.76 0.99 -30.79
N TYR A 350 -2.26 -0.18 -30.37
CA TYR A 350 -2.42 -1.31 -31.26
C TYR A 350 -3.41 -1.03 -32.39
N GLU A 351 -4.55 -0.39 -32.09
CA GLU A 351 -5.52 0.02 -33.10
C GLU A 351 -4.92 0.98 -34.14
N ASN A 352 -4.14 1.96 -33.70
CA ASN A 352 -3.49 2.91 -34.61
C ASN A 352 -2.44 2.24 -35.50
N ILE A 353 -1.65 1.31 -34.95
CA ILE A 353 -0.71 0.49 -35.75
C ILE A 353 -1.47 -0.34 -36.79
N GLN A 354 -2.62 -0.96 -36.44
CA GLN A 354 -3.40 -1.72 -37.41
C GLN A 354 -3.95 -0.84 -38.54
N ARG A 355 -4.36 0.40 -38.24
CA ARG A 355 -4.79 1.37 -39.28
C ARG A 355 -3.66 1.67 -40.26
N ILE A 356 -2.46 1.97 -39.77
CA ILE A 356 -1.28 2.24 -40.60
C ILE A 356 -0.89 0.99 -41.41
N LYS A 357 -0.87 -0.19 -40.78
CA LYS A 357 -0.60 -1.46 -41.48
C LYS A 357 -1.62 -1.73 -42.60
N SER A 358 -2.90 -1.43 -42.35
CA SER A 358 -3.95 -1.58 -43.36
C SER A 358 -3.73 -0.63 -44.53
N GLN A 359 -3.32 0.62 -44.27
CA GLN A 359 -2.95 1.57 -45.33
C GLN A 359 -1.79 1.03 -46.16
N ILE A 360 -0.70 0.59 -45.53
CA ILE A 360 0.46 0.05 -46.24
C ILE A 360 0.06 -1.12 -47.15
N ARG A 361 -0.78 -2.05 -46.67
CA ARG A 361 -1.31 -3.15 -47.50
C ARG A 361 -2.12 -2.67 -48.70
N LEU A 362 -2.90 -1.60 -48.55
CA LEU A 362 -3.62 -1.01 -49.67
C LEU A 362 -2.67 -0.36 -50.68
N LEU A 363 -1.62 0.32 -50.19
CA LEU A 363 -0.56 0.88 -51.04
C LEU A 363 0.20 -0.22 -51.81
N GLU A 364 0.54 -1.33 -51.14
CA GLU A 364 1.16 -2.52 -51.77
C GLU A 364 0.29 -3.11 -52.88
N SER A 365 -1.04 -3.03 -52.75
CA SER A 365 -1.99 -3.47 -53.78
C SER A 365 -2.22 -2.46 -54.91
N GLY A 366 -1.48 -1.35 -54.95
CA GLY A 366 -1.58 -0.31 -55.97
C GLY A 366 -2.63 0.77 -55.68
N ASN A 367 -3.28 0.77 -54.50
CA ASN A 367 -4.23 1.81 -54.12
C ASN A 367 -3.54 2.98 -53.42
N LEU A 368 -3.15 3.98 -54.21
CA LEU A 368 -2.41 5.15 -53.72
C LEU A 368 -3.29 6.23 -53.08
N THR A 369 -4.62 6.06 -53.11
CA THR A 369 -5.57 6.94 -52.42
C THR A 369 -5.84 6.48 -50.98
N ALA A 370 -5.14 5.45 -50.50
CA ALA A 370 -5.35 4.91 -49.17
C ALA A 370 -4.69 5.80 -48.11
N GLU A 371 -5.48 6.24 -47.13
CA GLU A 371 -5.02 7.04 -46.01
C GLU A 371 -5.32 6.38 -44.67
N SER A 372 -4.40 6.50 -43.72
CA SER A 372 -4.68 6.19 -42.32
C SER A 372 -5.09 7.47 -41.58
N LYS A 373 -6.15 7.37 -40.78
CA LYS A 373 -6.61 8.46 -39.90
C LYS A 373 -6.26 8.13 -38.45
N VAL A 374 -5.07 8.56 -38.04
CA VAL A 374 -4.57 8.46 -36.66
C VAL A 374 -4.53 9.86 -36.07
N THR A 375 -5.27 10.09 -34.99
CA THR A 375 -5.48 11.43 -34.39
C THR A 375 -5.16 11.43 -32.89
N ASP A 376 -4.03 10.83 -32.50
CA ASP A 376 -3.66 10.64 -31.10
C ASP A 376 -2.54 11.55 -30.59
N ASN A 377 -2.09 12.51 -31.39
CA ASN A 377 -0.95 13.40 -31.12
C ASN A 377 0.34 12.65 -30.74
N SER A 378 0.44 11.36 -31.08
CA SER A 378 1.61 10.53 -30.81
C SER A 378 2.55 10.47 -32.02
N GLU A 379 3.67 9.77 -31.85
CA GLU A 379 4.57 9.38 -32.94
C GLU A 379 3.85 8.58 -34.03
N LEU A 380 2.78 7.86 -33.69
CA LEU A 380 1.97 7.13 -34.69
C LEU A 380 1.15 8.06 -35.58
N GLN A 381 0.70 9.21 -35.07
CA GLN A 381 0.08 10.23 -35.92
C GLN A 381 1.11 10.78 -36.91
N LYS A 382 2.32 11.14 -36.46
CA LYS A 382 3.39 11.61 -37.35
C LYS A 382 3.77 10.58 -38.42
N LEU A 383 3.78 9.29 -38.04
CA LEU A 383 4.01 8.19 -38.97
C LEU A 383 2.88 8.05 -39.98
N SER A 384 1.63 8.12 -39.53
CA SER A 384 0.43 8.11 -40.38
C SER A 384 0.44 9.28 -41.37
N GLU A 385 0.72 10.50 -40.92
CA GLU A 385 0.87 11.67 -41.78
C GLU A 385 2.01 11.53 -42.79
N SER A 386 3.14 10.94 -42.37
CA SER A 386 4.26 10.67 -43.27
C SER A 386 3.91 9.63 -44.34
N ALA A 387 3.18 8.58 -43.96
CA ALA A 387 2.68 7.57 -44.91
C ALA A 387 1.64 8.16 -45.88
N ASN A 388 0.74 9.02 -45.39
CA ASN A 388 -0.21 9.74 -46.24
C ASN A 388 0.52 10.67 -47.23
N ARG A 389 1.53 11.43 -46.77
CA ARG A 389 2.37 12.25 -47.66
C ARG A 389 3.07 11.41 -48.72
N MET A 390 3.62 10.25 -48.35
CA MET A 390 4.26 9.34 -49.29
C MET A 390 3.27 8.83 -50.35
N ALA A 391 2.07 8.40 -49.93
CA ALA A 391 1.01 7.97 -50.83
C ALA A 391 0.62 9.08 -51.82
N ASN A 392 0.45 10.31 -51.32
CA ASN A 392 0.11 11.48 -52.14
C ASN A 392 1.22 11.86 -53.12
N THR A 393 2.49 11.86 -52.68
CA THR A 393 3.63 12.15 -53.57
C THR A 393 3.77 11.08 -54.65
N LEU A 394 3.69 9.79 -54.30
CA LEU A 394 3.73 8.70 -55.27
C LEU A 394 2.56 8.77 -56.25
N GLY A 395 1.35 9.06 -55.75
CA GLY A 395 0.16 9.27 -56.57
C GLY A 395 0.31 10.44 -57.53
N ALA A 396 0.89 11.56 -57.10
CA ALA A 396 1.17 12.72 -57.93
C ALA A 396 2.20 12.43 -59.02
N VAL A 397 3.33 11.80 -58.66
CA VAL A 397 4.39 11.41 -59.63
C VAL A 397 3.85 10.43 -60.67
N LEU A 398 3.05 9.45 -60.26
CA LEU A 398 2.40 8.53 -61.21
C LEU A 398 1.33 9.23 -62.04
N LYS A 399 0.58 10.19 -61.50
CA LYS A 399 -0.35 10.96 -62.32
C LYS A 399 0.39 11.77 -63.40
N GLU A 400 1.42 12.50 -63.02
CA GLU A 400 2.23 13.29 -63.95
C GLU A 400 2.89 12.40 -65.01
N THR A 401 3.45 11.27 -64.60
CA THR A 401 4.06 10.31 -65.53
C THR A 401 3.03 9.76 -66.54
N ARG A 402 1.77 9.58 -66.11
CA ARG A 402 0.68 9.09 -66.99
C ARG A 402 0.30 10.17 -68.00
N GLU A 403 0.18 11.42 -67.56
CA GLU A 403 -0.11 12.56 -68.44
C GLU A 403 1.01 12.77 -69.46
N GLN A 404 2.28 12.66 -69.04
CA GLN A 404 3.43 12.75 -69.96
C GLN A 404 3.45 11.59 -70.94
N ALA A 405 3.20 10.35 -70.51
CA ALA A 405 3.09 9.20 -71.41
C ALA A 405 1.97 9.43 -72.44
N GLN A 406 0.77 9.84 -72.02
CA GLN A 406 -0.33 10.18 -72.94
C GLN A 406 0.07 11.27 -73.94
N LYS A 407 0.79 12.30 -73.49
CA LYS A 407 1.29 13.36 -74.38
C LYS A 407 2.31 12.82 -75.38
N VAL A 408 3.26 11.98 -74.95
CA VAL A 408 4.24 11.32 -75.83
C VAL A 408 3.53 10.44 -76.87
N GLN A 409 2.50 9.69 -76.46
CA GLN A 409 1.70 8.89 -77.39
C GLN A 409 1.00 9.76 -78.43
N GLN A 410 0.33 10.83 -78.00
CA GLN A 410 -0.33 11.77 -78.91
C GLN A 410 0.65 12.46 -79.85
N MET A 411 1.81 12.88 -79.34
CA MET A 411 2.88 13.50 -80.13
C MET A 411 3.48 12.53 -81.12
N SER A 412 3.68 11.26 -80.76
CA SER A 412 4.13 10.20 -81.68
C SER A 412 3.13 10.03 -82.82
N ILE A 413 1.83 9.88 -82.55
CA ILE A 413 0.81 9.77 -83.60
C ILE A 413 0.78 11.02 -84.51
N MET A 414 0.90 12.21 -83.93
CA MET A 414 0.93 13.46 -84.69
C MET A 414 2.20 13.59 -85.53
N LEU A 415 3.36 13.25 -84.95
CA LEU A 415 4.65 13.24 -85.64
C LEU A 415 4.62 12.26 -86.82
N GLU A 416 4.08 11.05 -86.61
CA GLU A 416 3.89 10.08 -87.68
C GLU A 416 3.01 10.66 -88.80
N ALA A 417 1.85 11.23 -88.47
CA ALA A 417 0.93 11.77 -89.47
C ALA A 417 1.52 12.98 -90.22
N GLU A 418 2.14 13.92 -89.53
CA GLU A 418 2.68 15.15 -90.11
C GLU A 418 3.96 14.90 -90.91
N ALA A 419 4.86 14.07 -90.39
CA ALA A 419 6.09 13.75 -91.08
C ALA A 419 5.85 12.72 -92.21
N SER A 420 4.93 11.77 -92.07
CA SER A 420 4.46 10.95 -93.22
C SER A 420 3.88 11.82 -94.33
N LYS A 421 3.00 12.78 -94.01
CA LYS A 421 2.44 13.72 -95.01
C LYS A 421 3.52 14.60 -95.65
N SER A 422 4.46 15.10 -94.87
CA SER A 422 5.54 15.98 -95.36
C SER A 422 6.50 15.21 -96.26
N VAL A 423 6.93 14.01 -95.83
CA VAL A 423 7.82 13.15 -96.61
C VAL A 423 7.09 12.58 -97.83
N GLU A 424 5.81 12.21 -97.74
CA GLU A 424 5.01 11.78 -98.91
C GLU A 424 4.88 12.91 -99.93
N LYS A 425 4.66 14.16 -99.50
CA LYS A 425 4.63 15.32 -100.39
C LYS A 425 5.99 15.55 -101.05
N MET A 426 7.08 15.49 -100.27
CA MET A 426 8.45 15.59 -100.80
C MET A 426 8.76 14.43 -101.76
N PHE A 427 8.34 13.22 -101.44
CA PHE A 427 8.53 12.02 -102.26
C PHE A 427 7.74 12.11 -103.57
N LYS A 428 6.47 12.56 -103.53
CA LYS A 428 5.67 12.84 -104.74
C LYS A 428 6.29 13.93 -105.61
N MET A 429 6.75 15.02 -104.98
CA MET A 429 7.43 16.10 -105.69
C MET A 429 8.76 15.61 -106.28
N SER A 430 9.56 14.88 -105.52
CA SER A 430 10.82 14.29 -105.96
C SER A 430 10.60 13.31 -107.11
N THR A 431 9.67 12.36 -106.98
CA THR A 431 9.32 11.40 -108.03
C THR A 431 8.85 12.11 -109.29
N LYS A 432 8.05 13.18 -109.16
CA LYS A 432 7.62 14.02 -110.28
C LYS A 432 8.81 14.72 -110.93
N GLU A 433 9.71 15.32 -110.14
CA GLU A 433 10.92 15.96 -110.66
C GLU A 433 11.90 14.94 -111.25
N THR A 434 12.00 13.72 -110.72
CA THR A 434 12.79 12.62 -111.29
C THR A 434 12.18 12.15 -112.61
N ALA A 435 10.86 12.00 -112.68
CA ALA A 435 10.16 11.62 -113.91
C ALA A 435 10.33 12.69 -114.99
N ARG A 436 10.16 13.97 -114.62
CA ARG A 436 10.41 15.12 -115.50
C ARG A 436 11.88 15.20 -115.92
N SER A 437 12.81 14.99 -115.00
CA SER A 437 14.25 14.96 -115.30
C SER A 437 14.59 13.81 -116.24
N ARG A 438 13.94 12.65 -116.11
CA ARG A 438 14.08 11.52 -117.04
C ARG A 438 13.49 11.81 -118.42
N GLU A 439 12.34 12.47 -118.48
CA GLU A 439 11.72 12.91 -119.73
C GLU A 439 12.60 13.95 -120.43
N GLN A 440 13.02 14.99 -119.71
CA GLN A 440 13.98 15.99 -120.20
C GLN A 440 15.32 15.36 -120.58
N LEU A 441 15.81 14.37 -119.82
CA LEU A 441 17.01 13.63 -120.19
C LEU A 441 16.79 12.91 -121.50
N ASN A 442 15.69 12.19 -121.68
CA ASN A 442 15.40 11.49 -122.94
C ASN A 442 15.29 12.45 -124.11
N ASP A 443 14.60 13.59 -123.94
CA ASP A 443 14.49 14.64 -124.96
C ASP A 443 15.85 15.27 -125.27
N THR A 444 16.65 15.52 -124.23
CA THR A 444 18.01 16.07 -124.37
C THR A 444 18.91 15.06 -125.05
N LEU A 445 18.83 13.77 -124.70
CA LEU A 445 19.60 12.71 -125.34
C LEU A 445 19.19 12.55 -126.81
N ASP A 446 17.89 12.53 -127.12
CA ASP A 446 17.37 12.46 -128.50
C ASP A 446 17.78 13.70 -129.32
N PHE A 447 17.72 14.89 -128.73
CA PHE A 447 18.22 16.12 -129.37
C PHE A 447 19.73 16.06 -129.60
N LEU A 448 20.51 15.66 -128.60
CA LEU A 448 21.96 15.52 -128.68
C LEU A 448 22.37 14.42 -129.67
N ASP A 449 21.59 13.34 -129.78
CA ASP A 449 21.79 12.27 -130.78
C ASP A 449 21.49 12.78 -132.19
N LYS A 450 20.40 13.54 -132.40
CA LYS A 450 20.13 14.21 -133.69
C LYS A 450 21.22 15.22 -134.07
N LEU A 451 21.74 15.96 -133.08
CA LEU A 451 22.85 16.91 -133.27
C LEU A 451 24.13 16.18 -133.66
N LYS A 452 24.44 15.08 -132.98
CA LYS A 452 25.56 14.18 -133.29
C LYS A 452 25.43 13.60 -134.70
N ASP A 453 24.25 13.10 -135.07
CA ASP A 453 23.98 12.56 -136.41
C ASP A 453 24.14 13.62 -137.50
N TYR A 454 23.68 14.86 -137.26
CA TYR A 454 23.89 15.98 -138.18
C TYR A 454 25.37 16.34 -138.33
N LEU A 455 26.10 16.46 -137.22
CA LEU A 455 27.54 16.77 -137.22
C LEU A 455 28.35 15.70 -137.96
N ASN A 456 27.96 14.43 -137.88
CA ASN A 456 28.59 13.31 -138.61
C ASN A 456 28.35 13.35 -140.14
N THR A 457 27.42 14.17 -140.64
CA THR A 457 27.15 14.30 -142.10
C THR A 457 27.92 15.46 -142.76
N LEU A 458 28.62 16.27 -141.97
CA LEU A 458 29.42 17.39 -142.47
C LEU A 458 30.85 16.90 -142.84
N PRO A 459 31.53 17.52 -143.82
CA PRO A 459 32.94 17.22 -144.12
C PRO A 459 33.83 17.44 -142.90
N GLU A 460 34.81 16.57 -142.67
CA GLU A 460 35.69 16.61 -141.49
C GLU A 460 36.41 17.97 -141.35
N GLU A 461 35.99 18.76 -140.36
CA GLU A 461 36.76 19.85 -139.78
C GLU A 461 37.16 19.46 -138.35
N GLU A 462 38.38 19.80 -137.94
CA GLU A 462 38.97 19.53 -136.61
C GLU A 462 38.08 20.02 -135.45
N LYS A 463 37.19 21.00 -135.69
CA LYS A 463 36.20 21.50 -134.72
C LYS A 463 35.00 20.58 -134.48
N ASN A 464 34.71 19.63 -135.37
CA ASN A 464 33.57 18.74 -135.22
C ASN A 464 33.82 17.67 -134.13
N GLU A 465 35.07 17.24 -133.94
CA GLU A 465 35.43 16.29 -132.87
C GLU A 465 35.29 16.92 -131.47
N GLU A 466 35.69 18.19 -131.29
CA GLU A 466 35.56 18.92 -130.02
C GLU A 466 34.09 19.07 -129.59
N ILE A 467 33.20 19.39 -130.53
CA ILE A 467 31.75 19.50 -130.26
C ILE A 467 31.13 18.13 -129.95
N LEU A 468 31.60 17.05 -130.59
CA LEU A 468 31.15 15.69 -130.28
C LEU A 468 31.57 15.25 -128.86
N GLU A 469 32.76 15.65 -128.42
CA GLU A 469 33.24 15.42 -127.05
C GLU A 469 32.40 16.22 -126.03
N ASP A 470 32.11 17.49 -126.31
CA ASP A 470 31.23 18.32 -125.49
C ASP A 470 29.80 17.75 -125.41
N ILE A 471 29.26 17.23 -126.52
CA ILE A 471 27.97 16.53 -126.53
C ILE A 471 28.00 15.34 -125.56
N GLU A 472 29.06 14.53 -125.58
CA GLU A 472 29.17 13.36 -124.71
C GLU A 472 29.37 13.74 -123.23
N ASN A 473 30.09 14.84 -122.96
CA ASN A 473 30.19 15.43 -121.62
C ASN A 473 28.83 15.93 -121.11
N ILE A 474 28.04 16.60 -121.96
CA ILE A 474 26.67 17.04 -121.61
C ILE A 474 25.79 15.82 -121.33
N LYS A 475 25.90 14.74 -122.11
CA LYS A 475 25.17 13.49 -121.84
C LYS A 475 25.56 12.87 -120.50
N GLN A 476 26.84 12.88 -120.12
CA GLN A 476 27.27 12.39 -118.81
C GLN A 476 26.73 13.26 -117.66
N VAL A 477 26.79 14.59 -117.78
CA VAL A 477 26.26 15.51 -116.76
C VAL A 477 24.74 15.32 -116.59
N ALA A 478 23.99 15.21 -117.70
CA ALA A 478 22.55 14.99 -117.67
C ALA A 478 22.16 13.64 -117.05
N LYS A 479 22.92 12.57 -117.36
CA LYS A 479 22.76 11.25 -116.70
C LYS A 479 23.07 11.33 -115.19
N GLY A 480 24.13 12.04 -114.81
CA GLY A 480 24.53 12.25 -113.40
C GLY A 480 23.48 13.01 -112.59
N GLN A 481 22.86 14.04 -113.17
CA GLN A 481 21.79 14.82 -112.52
C GLN A 481 20.53 13.96 -112.26
N THR A 482 20.18 13.08 -113.20
CA THR A 482 19.06 12.14 -113.05
C THR A 482 19.35 11.06 -112.00
N ALA A 483 20.60 10.60 -111.90
CA ALA A 483 21.03 9.67 -110.86
C ALA A 483 20.93 10.30 -109.46
N SER A 484 21.35 11.56 -109.29
CA SER A 484 21.23 12.30 -108.03
C SER A 484 19.77 12.50 -107.60
N SER A 485 18.86 12.81 -108.52
CA SER A 485 17.41 12.91 -108.22
C SER A 485 16.80 11.56 -107.82
N THR A 486 17.27 10.47 -108.41
CA THR A 486 16.84 9.11 -108.04
C THR A 486 17.34 8.74 -106.64
N ASP A 487 18.60 9.05 -106.31
CA ASP A 487 19.20 8.82 -104.99
C ASP A 487 18.51 9.62 -103.88
N PHE A 488 18.16 10.88 -104.16
CA PHE A 488 17.36 11.70 -103.25
C PHE A 488 15.97 11.09 -103.00
N THR A 489 15.33 10.55 -104.04
CA THR A 489 14.03 9.86 -103.91
C THR A 489 14.12 8.58 -103.06
N LEU A 490 15.19 7.80 -103.22
CA LEU A 490 15.46 6.61 -102.40
C LEU A 490 15.72 6.98 -100.94
N THR A 491 16.54 8.00 -100.69
CA THR A 491 16.82 8.52 -99.34
C THR A 491 15.53 8.99 -98.65
N LEU A 492 14.62 9.64 -99.37
CA LEU A 492 13.31 10.03 -98.82
C LEU A 492 12.44 8.82 -98.44
N ALA A 493 12.50 7.73 -99.21
CA ALA A 493 11.76 6.51 -98.90
C ALA A 493 12.30 5.81 -97.64
N ASP A 494 13.63 5.77 -97.47
CA ASP A 494 14.27 5.22 -96.27
C ASP A 494 14.00 6.07 -95.04
N LEU A 495 14.03 7.40 -95.17
CA LEU A 495 13.63 8.33 -94.10
C LEU A 495 12.17 8.12 -93.68
N LEU A 496 11.25 7.91 -94.62
CA LEU A 496 9.84 7.63 -94.32
C LEU A 496 9.71 6.34 -93.49
N LYS A 497 10.44 5.29 -93.88
CA LYS A 497 10.44 4.00 -93.18
C LYS A 497 11.04 4.10 -91.78
N SER A 498 12.15 4.81 -91.62
CA SER A 498 12.81 5.03 -90.33
C SER A 498 11.93 5.84 -89.37
N LEU A 499 11.33 6.92 -89.86
CA LEU A 499 10.41 7.75 -89.09
C LEU A 499 9.17 6.98 -88.62
N HIS A 500 8.57 6.17 -89.50
CA HIS A 500 7.43 5.33 -89.14
C HIS A 500 7.80 4.34 -88.03
N TYR A 501 8.99 3.72 -88.13
CA TYR A 501 9.50 2.80 -87.11
C TYR A 501 9.72 3.51 -85.76
N GLU A 502 10.46 4.62 -85.73
CA GLU A 502 10.75 5.37 -84.49
C GLU A 502 9.46 5.90 -83.83
N SER A 503 8.52 6.38 -84.64
CA SER A 503 7.24 6.86 -84.11
C SER A 503 6.41 5.73 -83.52
N SER A 504 6.35 4.57 -84.19
CA SER A 504 5.67 3.37 -83.67
C SER A 504 6.31 2.91 -82.36
N GLU A 505 7.64 2.88 -82.28
CA GLU A 505 8.37 2.48 -81.06
C GLU A 505 8.07 3.42 -79.89
N LEU A 506 8.02 4.74 -80.13
CA LEU A 506 7.61 5.73 -79.11
C LEU A 506 6.17 5.53 -78.62
N SER A 507 5.26 5.20 -79.55
CA SER A 507 3.86 4.87 -79.21
C SER A 507 3.78 3.61 -78.35
N ASP A 508 4.53 2.56 -78.70
CA ASP A 508 4.55 1.29 -77.98
C ASP A 508 5.16 1.42 -76.58
N ILE A 509 6.26 2.16 -76.43
CA ILE A 509 6.85 2.48 -75.13
C ILE A 509 5.84 3.23 -74.26
N SER A 510 5.16 4.23 -74.82
CA SER A 510 4.15 4.98 -74.08
C SER A 510 2.97 4.09 -73.66
N ASN A 511 2.46 3.25 -74.56
CA ASN A 511 1.40 2.29 -74.25
C ASN A 511 1.78 1.33 -73.13
N LEU A 512 3.01 0.81 -73.14
CA LEU A 512 3.53 -0.07 -72.10
C LEU A 512 3.57 0.64 -70.74
N VAL A 513 4.05 1.89 -70.71
CA VAL A 513 4.03 2.73 -69.51
C VAL A 513 2.59 2.93 -69.02
N LEU A 514 1.66 3.32 -69.90
CA LEU A 514 0.25 3.50 -69.55
C LEU A 514 -0.41 2.22 -69.02
N GLN A 515 -0.07 1.07 -69.58
CA GLN A 515 -0.57 -0.23 -69.15
C GLN A 515 -0.06 -0.60 -67.75
N HIS A 516 1.23 -0.41 -67.47
CA HIS A 516 1.77 -0.62 -66.14
C HIS A 516 1.15 0.33 -65.10
N MET A 517 0.83 1.55 -65.52
CA MET A 517 0.21 2.56 -64.66
C MET A 517 -1.28 2.31 -64.40
N ALA A 518 -1.97 1.61 -65.30
CA ALA A 518 -3.38 1.25 -65.12
C ALA A 518 -3.61 0.32 -63.91
N ASN A 519 -2.57 -0.38 -63.45
CA ASN A 519 -2.62 -1.21 -62.25
C ASN A 519 -2.66 -0.38 -60.95
N PHE A 520 -2.41 0.92 -61.01
CA PHE A 520 -2.48 1.81 -59.85
C PHE A 520 -3.81 2.58 -59.83
N LYS A 521 -4.48 2.54 -58.68
CA LYS A 521 -5.65 3.38 -58.42
C LYS A 521 -5.17 4.76 -57.99
N LEU A 522 -5.37 5.74 -58.87
CA LEU A 522 -5.09 7.16 -58.65
C LEU A 522 -6.39 7.91 -58.36
N GLU A 523 -6.32 9.05 -57.68
CA GLU A 523 -7.49 9.92 -57.53
C GLU A 523 -8.00 10.37 -58.90
N GLN A 524 -9.26 10.04 -59.20
CA GLN A 524 -10.00 10.65 -60.29
C GLN A 524 -10.54 11.98 -59.76
N LYS A 525 -10.11 13.09 -60.36
CA LYS A 525 -10.71 14.40 -60.12
C LYS A 525 -11.78 14.67 -61.17
#